data_AF-A0A915YX37-F1
#
_entry.id   AF-A0A915YX37-F1
#
_cell.length_a   1.000
_cell.length_b   1.000
_cell.length_c   1.000
_cell.angle_alpha   90.00
_cell.angle_beta   90.00
_cell.angle_gamma   90.00
#
_symmetry.space_group_name_H-M   'P 1'
#
loop_
_entity.id
_entity.type
_entity.pdbx_description
1 polymer ?
#
loop_
_entity_poly.entity_id
_entity_poly.type
_entity_poly.pdbx_seq_one_letter_code
_entity_poly.pdbx_strand_id
1 'polypeptide(L)'
;MKYYTLLSFLVLLFLITITLAFPNGSELLPKTFEKRNQCNSALVNADFNTNIFKRNPSVVGTVIFSQDECGSTEVVGIFSKGFDDTSATYGLQIVDECRNVLFDFTEGLNIQPDGSGGTKSFRHKFDNK
;
A
#
# COMPACT_ATOMS: atom_id res chain seq x y z
N MET A 1 -46.90 -45.35 -14.31
CA MET A 1 -46.93 -43.96 -14.81
C MET A 1 -47.01 -42.88 -13.72
N LYS A 2 -47.76 -43.05 -12.61
CA LYS A 2 -47.92 -42.00 -11.57
C LYS A 2 -46.65 -41.66 -10.75
N TYR A 3 -45.71 -42.59 -10.60
CA TYR A 3 -44.48 -42.36 -9.81
C TYR A 3 -43.42 -41.53 -10.54
N TYR A 4 -43.31 -41.66 -11.86
CA TYR A 4 -42.34 -40.90 -12.65
C TYR A 4 -42.71 -39.41 -12.76
N THR A 5 -44.01 -39.10 -12.83
CA THR A 5 -44.49 -37.71 -12.78
C THR A 5 -44.28 -37.07 -11.42
N LEU A 6 -44.52 -37.82 -10.33
CA LEU A 6 -44.27 -37.33 -8.96
C LEU A 6 -42.77 -37.08 -8.72
N LEU A 7 -41.91 -38.01 -9.16
CA LEU A 7 -40.46 -37.88 -9.03
C LEU A 7 -39.92 -36.70 -9.84
N SER A 8 -40.38 -36.53 -11.08
CA SER A 8 -40.02 -35.38 -11.93
C SER A 8 -40.42 -34.05 -11.28
N PHE A 9 -41.60 -33.99 -10.68
CA PHE A 9 -42.08 -32.80 -9.97
C PHE A 9 -41.23 -32.47 -8.74
N LEU A 10 -40.81 -33.49 -7.99
CA LEU A 10 -39.93 -33.34 -6.82
C LEU A 10 -38.52 -32.86 -7.21
N VAL A 11 -37.97 -33.37 -8.30
CA VAL A 11 -36.68 -32.93 -8.84
C VAL A 11 -36.75 -31.48 -9.30
N LEU A 12 -37.84 -31.08 -9.97
CA LEU A 12 -38.03 -29.71 -10.43
C LEU A 12 -38.13 -28.71 -9.26
N LEU A 13 -38.85 -29.08 -8.20
CA LEU A 13 -38.95 -28.28 -6.98
C LEU A 13 -37.58 -28.10 -6.31
N PHE A 14 -36.78 -29.17 -6.22
CA PHE A 14 -35.42 -29.09 -5.68
C PHE A 14 -34.54 -28.14 -6.51
N LEU A 15 -34.58 -28.21 -7.84
CA LEU A 15 -33.80 -27.33 -8.71
C LEU A 15 -34.18 -25.85 -8.58
N ILE A 16 -35.46 -25.54 -8.36
CA ILE A 16 -35.95 -24.17 -8.14
C ILE A 16 -35.47 -23.62 -6.79
N THR A 17 -35.49 -24.44 -5.74
CA THR A 17 -34.98 -24.01 -4.42
C THR A 17 -33.49 -23.73 -4.42
N ILE A 18 -32.70 -24.49 -5.18
CA ILE A 18 -31.25 -24.27 -5.32
C ILE A 18 -30.99 -22.93 -6.04
N THR A 19 -31.73 -22.63 -7.10
CA THR A 19 -31.56 -21.38 -7.86
C THR A 19 -31.98 -20.13 -7.08
N LEU A 20 -32.94 -20.24 -6.15
CA LEU A 20 -33.33 -19.13 -5.27
C LEU A 20 -32.43 -18.96 -4.04
N ALA A 21 -31.74 -20.02 -3.60
CA ALA A 21 -30.83 -20.00 -2.45
C ALA A 21 -29.42 -19.50 -2.80
N PHE A 22 -29.04 -19.52 -4.08
CA PHE A 22 -27.82 -18.85 -4.52
C PHE A 22 -28.08 -17.34 -4.59
N PRO A 23 -27.39 -16.51 -3.80
CA PRO A 23 -27.44 -15.07 -4.02
C PRO A 23 -26.96 -14.83 -5.44
N ASN A 24 -27.70 -14.00 -6.20
CA ASN A 24 -27.28 -13.53 -7.51
C ASN A 24 -25.80 -13.12 -7.38
N GLY A 25 -24.90 -13.83 -8.07
CA GLY A 25 -23.45 -13.63 -7.99
C GLY A 25 -23.00 -12.21 -8.39
N SER A 26 -23.95 -11.38 -8.82
CA SER A 26 -23.80 -9.95 -9.06
C SER A 26 -23.71 -9.09 -7.79
N GLU A 27 -23.83 -9.58 -6.56
CA GLU A 27 -23.66 -8.71 -5.38
C GLU A 27 -22.29 -8.85 -4.68
N LEU A 28 -21.66 -10.02 -4.76
CA LEU A 28 -20.36 -10.27 -4.10
C LEU A 28 -19.17 -9.72 -4.89
N LEU A 29 -19.32 -9.52 -6.20
CA LEU A 29 -18.23 -9.08 -7.08
C LEU A 29 -18.20 -7.56 -7.35
N PRO A 30 -19.28 -6.87 -7.75
CA PRO A 30 -19.13 -5.52 -8.27
C PRO A 30 -18.74 -4.51 -7.20
N LYS A 31 -19.18 -4.65 -5.94
CA LYS A 31 -18.77 -3.73 -4.86
C LYS A 31 -17.26 -3.76 -4.61
N THR A 32 -16.63 -4.93 -4.76
CA THR A 32 -15.19 -5.10 -4.57
C THR A 32 -14.40 -4.53 -5.74
N PHE A 33 -14.92 -4.63 -6.97
CA PHE A 33 -14.29 -4.06 -8.17
C PHE A 33 -14.55 -2.56 -8.35
N GLU A 34 -15.72 -2.04 -7.97
CA GLU A 34 -16.01 -0.60 -7.99
C GLU A 34 -15.10 0.18 -7.03
N LYS A 35 -14.80 -0.40 -5.86
CA LYS A 35 -13.92 0.25 -4.89
C LYS A 35 -12.47 0.39 -5.38
N ARG A 36 -12.02 -0.52 -6.25
CA ARG A 36 -10.68 -0.52 -6.87
C ARG A 36 -10.47 0.57 -7.92
N ASN A 37 -11.53 1.25 -8.35
CA ASN A 37 -11.45 2.32 -9.35
C ASN A 37 -11.63 3.72 -8.75
N GLN A 38 -11.56 3.87 -7.42
CA GLN A 38 -11.77 5.16 -6.76
C GLN A 38 -10.51 6.04 -6.74
N CYS A 39 -9.31 5.45 -6.77
CA CYS A 39 -8.05 6.17 -6.84
C CYS A 39 -7.12 5.55 -7.90
N ASN A 40 -6.35 6.40 -8.58
CA ASN A 40 -5.30 5.93 -9.48
C ASN A 40 -4.11 5.43 -8.65
N SER A 41 -3.69 4.18 -8.88
CA SER A 41 -2.43 3.68 -8.34
C SER A 41 -1.26 4.50 -8.88
N ALA A 42 -0.33 4.89 -8.00
CA ALA A 42 0.84 5.68 -8.36
C ALA A 42 2.09 5.12 -7.70
N LEU A 43 3.22 5.19 -8.42
CA LEU A 43 4.54 4.79 -7.92
C LEU A 43 5.52 5.93 -8.16
N VAL A 44 6.21 6.37 -7.11
CA VAL A 44 7.22 7.43 -7.17
C VAL A 44 8.48 6.93 -6.48
N ASN A 45 9.63 7.21 -7.08
CA ASN A 45 10.94 6.93 -6.50
C ASN A 45 11.67 8.24 -6.21
N ALA A 46 12.11 8.40 -4.97
CA ALA A 46 13.07 9.41 -4.55
C ALA A 46 14.46 8.78 -4.45
N ASP A 47 15.32 9.11 -5.42
CA ASP A 47 16.72 8.69 -5.44
C ASP A 47 17.60 9.75 -4.74
N PHE A 48 18.22 9.35 -3.63
CA PHE A 48 19.16 10.15 -2.88
C PHE A 48 20.56 9.74 -3.32
N ASN A 49 21.14 10.50 -4.24
CA ASN A 49 22.52 10.32 -4.68
C ASN A 49 23.24 11.66 -4.69
N THR A 50 23.36 12.28 -3.52
CA THR A 50 24.01 13.59 -3.41
C THR A 50 25.52 13.42 -3.47
N ASN A 51 26.06 13.20 -4.66
CA ASN A 51 27.43 13.60 -4.97
C ASN A 51 27.33 14.93 -5.71
N ILE A 52 28.20 15.90 -5.37
CA ILE A 52 28.87 16.81 -6.32
C ILE A 52 29.17 18.22 -5.72
N PHE A 53 28.43 18.83 -4.76
CA PHE A 53 28.79 20.21 -4.31
C PHE A 53 28.47 20.71 -2.88
N LYS A 54 28.09 19.89 -1.89
CA LYS A 54 27.69 20.44 -0.56
C LYS A 54 28.49 19.93 0.63
N ARG A 55 28.75 20.87 1.53
CA ARG A 55 29.52 20.83 2.78
C ARG A 55 28.99 19.87 3.87
N ASN A 56 28.03 19.00 3.55
CA ASN A 56 27.33 18.09 4.47
C ASN A 56 27.52 16.63 4.04
N PRO A 57 27.43 15.66 4.96
CA PRO A 57 27.55 14.25 4.62
C PRO A 57 26.51 13.86 3.56
N SER A 58 26.99 13.23 2.49
CA SER A 58 26.19 12.76 1.37
C SER A 58 25.32 11.59 1.82
N VAL A 59 24.01 11.79 1.85
CA VAL A 59 23.04 10.72 2.02
C VAL A 59 22.94 9.95 0.70
N VAL A 60 23.06 8.62 0.76
CA VAL A 60 22.92 7.75 -0.41
C VAL A 60 21.87 6.68 -0.14
N GLY A 61 20.81 6.63 -0.93
CA GLY A 61 19.72 5.69 -0.74
C GLY A 61 18.53 5.92 -1.68
N THR A 62 17.47 5.16 -1.47
CA THR A 62 16.23 5.26 -2.25
C THR A 62 15.03 5.14 -1.32
N VAL A 63 14.00 5.92 -1.63
CA VAL A 63 12.68 5.79 -1.00
C VAL A 63 11.61 5.71 -2.08
N ILE A 64 10.79 4.67 -2.00
CA ILE A 64 9.70 4.39 -2.92
C ILE A 64 8.38 4.67 -2.21
N PHE A 65 7.51 5.39 -2.91
CA PHE A 65 6.15 5.69 -2.50
C PHE A 65 5.20 4.97 -3.47
N SER A 66 4.31 4.14 -2.94
CA SER A 66 3.32 3.40 -3.71
C SER A 66 1.93 3.68 -3.17
N GLN A 67 1.08 4.34 -3.94
CA GLN A 67 -0.33 4.53 -3.60
C GLN A 67 -1.17 3.39 -4.20
N ASP A 68 -2.02 2.79 -3.38
CA ASP A 68 -2.98 1.78 -3.81
C ASP A 68 -4.30 2.39 -4.30
N GLU A 69 -5.14 1.54 -4.87
CA GLU A 69 -6.46 1.89 -5.42
C GLU A 69 -7.44 2.46 -4.37
N CYS A 70 -7.15 2.29 -3.08
CA CYS A 70 -7.92 2.86 -1.97
C CYS A 70 -7.34 4.20 -1.47
N GLY A 71 -6.30 4.71 -2.13
CA GLY A 71 -5.62 5.96 -1.78
C GLY A 71 -4.62 5.83 -0.63
N SER A 72 -4.37 4.63 -0.11
CA SER A 72 -3.39 4.41 0.96
C SER A 72 -1.99 4.36 0.38
N THR A 73 -1.03 5.00 1.04
CA THR A 73 0.34 5.14 0.53
C THR A 73 1.30 4.29 1.35
N GLU A 74 1.94 3.32 0.71
CA GLU A 74 3.07 2.59 1.27
C GLU A 74 4.38 3.31 0.94
N VAL A 75 5.19 3.55 1.97
CA VAL A 75 6.53 4.12 1.85
C VAL A 75 7.54 3.08 2.27
N VAL A 76 8.51 2.79 1.41
CA VAL A 76 9.59 1.83 1.66
C VAL A 76 10.91 2.49 1.32
N GLY A 77 11.95 2.29 2.11
CA GLY A 77 13.25 2.84 1.77
C GLY A 77 14.41 2.16 2.46
N ILE A 78 15.60 2.52 1.99
CA ILE A 78 16.88 2.11 2.56
C ILE A 78 17.95 3.13 2.19
N PHE A 79 18.83 3.42 3.14
CA PHE A 79 20.01 4.23 2.91
C PHE A 79 21.27 3.41 3.16
N SER A 80 22.24 3.58 2.27
CA SER A 80 23.57 2.95 2.36
C SER A 80 24.61 3.86 3.03
N LYS A 81 24.37 5.17 3.07
CA LYS A 81 25.28 6.18 3.64
C LYS A 81 24.52 7.40 4.20
N GLY A 82 25.16 8.13 5.11
CA GLY A 82 24.67 9.40 5.66
C GLY A 82 24.06 9.32 7.07
N PHE A 83 24.16 8.16 7.71
CA PHE A 83 23.56 7.85 9.02
C PHE A 83 24.62 7.36 10.01
N ASP A 84 25.69 8.15 10.16
CA ASP A 84 26.84 7.80 11.02
C ASP A 84 26.55 7.98 12.52
N ASP A 85 25.60 8.85 12.88
CA ASP A 85 25.16 9.03 14.27
C ASP A 85 24.07 8.01 14.61
N THR A 86 24.47 6.91 15.22
CA THR A 86 23.56 5.83 15.63
C THR A 86 22.66 6.20 16.82
N SER A 87 22.91 7.33 17.48
CA SER A 87 22.10 7.82 18.62
C SER A 87 21.02 8.81 18.19
N ALA A 88 21.09 9.33 16.97
CA ALA A 88 20.13 10.27 16.43
C ALA A 88 18.80 9.60 16.05
N THR A 89 17.73 10.39 16.12
CA THR A 89 16.43 10.04 15.54
C THR A 89 16.33 10.65 14.16
N TYR A 90 16.03 9.82 13.16
CA TYR A 90 15.91 10.24 11.76
C TYR A 90 14.46 10.23 11.30
N GLY A 91 14.10 11.21 10.48
CA GLY A 91 12.78 11.37 9.91
C GLY A 91 12.82 11.58 8.41
N LEU A 92 11.65 11.47 7.77
CA LEU A 92 11.48 11.71 6.35
C LEU A 92 10.30 12.65 6.14
N GLN A 93 10.55 13.75 5.42
CA GLN A 93 9.56 14.77 5.12
C GLN A 93 9.57 15.07 3.62
N ILE A 94 8.39 15.37 3.07
CA ILE A 94 8.26 16.07 1.79
C ILE A 94 8.11 17.55 2.10
N VAL A 95 9.01 18.35 1.55
CA VAL A 95 9.03 19.81 1.72
C VAL A 95 8.87 20.50 0.38
N ASP A 96 8.29 21.69 0.38
CA ASP A 96 8.27 22.56 -0.79
C ASP A 96 9.61 23.30 -0.99
N GLU A 97 9.69 24.11 -2.05
CA GLU A 97 10.86 24.94 -2.35
C GLU A 97 11.18 26.00 -1.28
N CYS A 98 10.19 26.40 -0.48
CA CYS A 98 10.31 27.33 0.62
C CYS A 98 10.71 26.64 1.95
N ARG A 99 10.85 25.31 1.95
CA ARG A 99 11.08 24.44 3.13
C ARG A 99 9.89 24.33 4.07
N ASN A 100 8.68 24.60 3.59
CA ASN A 100 7.48 24.26 4.34
C ASN A 100 7.26 22.74 4.26
N VAL A 101 6.91 22.12 5.38
CA VAL A 101 6.61 20.69 5.44
C VAL A 101 5.22 20.46 4.85
N LEU A 102 5.17 19.74 3.73
CA LEU A 102 3.92 19.32 3.09
C LEU A 102 3.41 18.01 3.69
N PHE A 103 4.33 17.08 3.95
CA PHE A 103 4.04 15.78 4.58
C PHE A 103 5.19 15.35 5.47
N ASP A 104 4.86 14.84 6.67
CA ASP A 104 5.80 14.28 7.61
C ASP A 104 5.51 12.80 7.84
N PHE A 105 6.48 11.94 7.54
CA PHE A 105 6.38 10.49 7.68
C PHE A 105 7.18 9.95 8.89
N THR A 106 7.75 10.84 9.70
CA THR A 106 8.71 10.50 10.75
C THR A 106 8.13 9.52 11.77
N GLU A 107 6.91 9.75 12.25
CA GLU A 107 6.28 8.89 13.26
C GLU A 107 5.98 7.46 12.74
N GLY A 108 5.85 7.28 11.42
CA GLY A 108 5.53 5.98 10.83
C GLY A 108 6.73 5.14 10.39
N LEU A 109 7.81 5.78 9.93
CA LEU A 109 8.87 5.07 9.21
C LEU A 109 9.97 4.45 10.09
N ASN A 110 10.07 4.79 11.39
CA ASN A 110 11.06 4.24 12.33
C ASN A 110 12.44 3.96 11.68
N ILE A 111 13.05 5.01 11.15
CA ILE A 111 14.31 4.90 10.41
C ILE A 111 15.44 4.65 11.40
N GLN A 112 16.03 3.45 11.33
CA GLN A 112 17.07 3.01 12.26
C GLN A 112 18.42 2.90 11.55
N PRO A 113 19.46 3.61 12.00
CA PRO A 113 20.84 3.38 11.57
C PRO A 113 21.24 1.92 11.75
N ASP A 114 22.04 1.40 10.82
CA ASP A 114 22.53 0.02 10.88
C ASP A 114 23.92 -0.13 11.55
N GLY A 115 24.55 0.99 11.90
CA GLY A 115 25.90 1.02 12.49
C GLY A 115 27.05 0.96 11.47
N SER A 116 26.75 0.90 10.17
CA SER A 116 27.71 0.93 9.06
C SER A 116 27.65 2.22 8.23
N GLY A 117 26.94 3.23 8.74
CA GLY A 117 26.69 4.51 8.07
C GLY A 117 25.41 4.53 7.24
N GLY A 118 24.70 3.39 7.13
CA GLY A 118 23.41 3.26 6.46
C GLY A 118 22.25 3.07 7.44
N THR A 119 21.13 2.58 6.94
CA THR A 119 19.94 2.23 7.72
C THR A 119 19.52 0.81 7.44
N LYS A 120 18.80 0.21 8.40
CA LYS A 120 17.94 -0.92 8.07
C LYS A 120 16.91 -0.50 7.02
N SER A 121 16.41 -1.44 6.23
CA SER A 121 15.24 -1.16 5.39
C SER A 121 14.04 -0.83 6.28
N PHE A 122 13.27 0.17 5.86
CA PHE A 122 12.07 0.60 6.56
C PHE A 122 10.87 0.56 5.63
N ARG A 123 9.69 0.34 6.21
CA ARG A 123 8.42 0.25 5.50
C ARG A 123 7.29 0.68 6.42
N HIS A 124 6.38 1.50 5.91
CA HIS A 124 5.13 1.81 6.57
C HIS A 124 4.03 2.07 5.56
N LYS A 125 2.79 1.65 5.87
CA LYS A 125 1.61 1.98 5.07
C LYS A 125 0.78 3.03 5.80
N PHE A 126 0.60 4.18 5.16
CA PHE A 126 -0.20 5.30 5.65
C PHE A 126 -1.58 5.22 5.01
N ASP A 127 -2.59 4.96 5.83
CA ASP A 127 -3.98 4.90 5.38
C ASP A 127 -4.57 6.31 5.28
N ASN A 128 -5.41 6.52 4.27
CA ASN A 128 -6.14 7.77 4.07
C ASN A 128 -7.37 7.75 5.00
N LYS A 129 -7.24 8.25 6.24
CA LYS A 129 -8.37 8.39 7.17
C LYS A 129 -9.22 9.62 6.85
#